data_AF-A0A0K8Q6S1-F1
#
_entry.id   AF-A0A0K8Q6S1-F1
#
_cell.length_a   1.000
_cell.length_b   1.000
_cell.length_c   1.000
_cell.angle_alpha   90.00
_cell.angle_beta   90.00
_cell.angle_gamma   90.00
#
_symmetry.space_group_name_H-M   'P 1'
#
loop_
_entity.id
_entity.type
_entity.pdbx_description
1 polymer ?
#
loop_
_entity_poly.entity_id
_entity_poly.type
_entity_poly.pdbx_seq_one_letter_code
_entity_poly.pdbx_strand_id
1 'polypeptide(L)'
;PERRAPPEHFHAHLEIFVDGKPVTVPADIGFSFTAAGQPNGISALHTHDESGIIHIEAPVAGETYTLGQLLTEWGVLDGADKTPGSAHSPIAEWSAVVNGKRQDSPAQAVVLKAHDEIVLYHGTAPSPLPTTYKFPEGV
;
A
#
# COMPACT_ATOMS: atom_id res chain seq x y z
N PRO A 1 -24.68 -25.60 7.51
CA PRO A 1 -23.43 -24.94 7.94
C PRO A 1 -22.53 -24.63 6.72
N GLU A 2 -22.45 -23.37 6.35
CA GLU A 2 -21.52 -22.91 5.30
C GLU A 2 -20.09 -23.06 5.84
N ARG A 3 -19.26 -23.84 5.14
CA ARG A 3 -17.83 -23.89 5.43
C ARG A 3 -17.24 -22.52 5.09
N ARG A 4 -16.71 -21.80 6.08
CA ARG A 4 -15.85 -20.64 5.83
C ARG A 4 -14.70 -21.10 4.93
N ALA A 5 -14.49 -20.38 3.83
CA ALA A 5 -13.35 -20.61 2.96
C ALA A 5 -12.03 -20.34 3.74
N PRO A 6 -10.93 -21.01 3.38
CA PRO A 6 -9.66 -20.88 4.10
C PRO A 6 -9.12 -19.45 4.05
N PRO A 7 -8.25 -19.04 4.99
CA PRO A 7 -7.58 -17.74 4.93
C PRO A 7 -6.72 -17.61 3.66
N GLU A 8 -6.57 -16.39 3.17
CA GLU A 8 -5.74 -16.06 2.01
C GLU A 8 -4.55 -15.21 2.45
N HIS A 9 -3.38 -15.49 1.88
CA HIS A 9 -2.18 -14.71 2.10
C HIS A 9 -1.56 -14.40 0.73
N PHE A 10 -1.42 -13.12 0.42
CA PHE A 10 -0.82 -12.66 -0.82
C PHE A 10 -0.08 -11.35 -0.60
N HIS A 11 0.69 -10.97 -1.61
CA HIS A 11 1.51 -9.77 -1.58
C HIS A 11 1.17 -8.85 -2.76
N ALA A 12 1.42 -7.56 -2.58
CA ALA A 12 1.46 -6.57 -3.64
C ALA A 12 2.69 -5.67 -3.40
N HIS A 13 3.08 -4.86 -4.37
CA HIS A 13 4.17 -3.92 -4.21
C HIS A 13 3.70 -2.49 -4.46
N LEU A 14 4.19 -1.55 -3.67
CA LEU A 14 3.87 -0.14 -3.74
C LEU A 14 5.14 0.70 -3.91
N GLU A 15 5.19 1.47 -4.99
CA GLU A 15 6.12 2.58 -5.15
C GLU A 15 5.40 3.92 -5.06
N ILE A 16 6.05 4.90 -4.42
CA ILE A 16 5.51 6.25 -4.29
C ILE A 16 6.42 7.25 -4.99
N PHE A 17 5.81 8.19 -5.73
CA PHE A 17 6.54 9.27 -6.38
C PHE A 17 5.91 10.65 -6.13
N VAL A 18 6.76 11.67 -6.03
CA VAL A 18 6.37 13.08 -5.99
C VAL A 18 7.16 13.81 -7.06
N ASP A 19 6.46 14.37 -8.04
CA ASP A 19 7.07 15.02 -9.21
C ASP A 19 8.14 14.15 -9.90
N GLY A 20 7.80 12.86 -10.08
CA GLY A 20 8.65 11.86 -10.71
C GLY A 20 9.84 11.40 -9.86
N LYS A 21 9.98 11.86 -8.62
CA LYS A 21 11.04 11.43 -7.69
C LYS A 21 10.51 10.39 -6.70
N PRO A 22 11.24 9.29 -6.46
CA PRO A 22 10.80 8.25 -5.54
C PRO A 22 10.75 8.75 -4.10
N VAL A 23 9.77 8.24 -3.36
CA VAL A 23 9.58 8.43 -1.93
C VAL A 23 9.55 7.06 -1.27
N THR A 24 10.27 6.92 -0.16
CA THR A 24 10.33 5.66 0.59
C THR A 24 8.95 5.30 1.14
N VAL A 25 8.54 4.06 0.92
CA VAL A 25 7.47 3.42 1.70
C VAL A 25 8.10 2.91 3.00
N PRO A 26 7.67 3.36 4.18
CA PRO A 26 8.23 2.95 5.45
C PRO A 26 8.02 1.48 5.75
N ALA A 27 8.94 0.97 6.56
CA ALA A 27 8.74 -0.24 7.33
C ALA A 27 7.60 -0.07 8.35
N ASP A 28 7.13 -1.20 8.87
CA ASP A 28 6.24 -1.29 10.02
C ASP A 28 4.88 -0.59 9.85
N ILE A 29 4.42 -0.35 8.61
CA ILE A 29 3.04 0.10 8.38
C ILE A 29 2.11 -0.98 8.91
N GLY A 30 1.09 -0.59 9.68
CA GLY A 30 0.14 -1.54 10.27
C GLY A 30 0.62 -2.20 11.57
N PHE A 31 1.81 -1.84 12.06
CA PHE A 31 2.27 -2.29 13.37
C PHE A 31 1.78 -1.36 14.48
N SER A 32 1.47 -1.97 15.62
CA SER A 32 1.28 -1.28 16.89
C SER A 32 2.43 -1.58 17.83
N PHE A 33 2.79 -0.58 18.63
CA PHE A 33 3.95 -0.64 19.52
C PHE A 33 3.54 -0.30 20.95
N THR A 34 4.15 -0.99 21.90
CA THR A 34 4.12 -0.62 23.32
C THR A 34 4.85 0.70 23.56
N ALA A 35 4.64 1.30 24.74
CA ALA A 35 5.39 2.49 25.15
C ALA A 35 6.93 2.30 25.21
N ALA A 36 7.39 1.05 25.27
CA ALA A 36 8.81 0.69 25.22
C ALA A 36 9.33 0.48 23.78
N GLY A 37 8.53 0.79 22.75
CA GLY A 37 8.88 0.63 21.34
C GLY A 37 8.90 -0.82 20.85
N GLN A 38 8.30 -1.75 21.59
CA GLN A 38 8.22 -3.17 21.18
C GLN A 38 6.90 -3.42 20.43
N PRO A 39 6.91 -4.14 19.30
CA PRO A 39 5.69 -4.45 18.57
C PRO A 39 4.76 -5.32 19.42
N ASN A 40 3.46 -5.01 19.44
CA ASN A 40 2.44 -5.76 20.18
C ASN A 40 1.19 -6.10 19.35
N GLY A 41 1.20 -5.81 18.06
CA GLY A 41 0.13 -6.19 17.13
C GLY A 41 0.47 -5.78 15.70
N ILE A 42 -0.17 -6.43 14.74
CA ILE A 42 -0.03 -6.20 13.30
C ILE A 42 -1.40 -6.29 12.64
N SER A 43 -1.71 -5.38 11.72
CA SER A 43 -2.94 -5.40 10.91
C SER A 43 -2.85 -6.41 9.77
N ALA A 44 -4.01 -6.74 9.19
CA ALA A 44 -4.09 -7.63 8.03
C ALA A 44 -3.37 -7.07 6.79
N LEU A 45 -3.21 -5.74 6.68
CA LEU A 45 -2.36 -5.10 5.67
C LEU A 45 -1.17 -4.45 6.37
N HIS A 46 0.05 -4.84 6.04
CA HIS A 46 1.25 -4.30 6.68
C HIS A 46 2.49 -4.35 5.78
N THR A 47 3.54 -3.63 6.16
CA THR A 47 4.88 -3.73 5.56
C THR A 47 5.89 -4.16 6.62
N HIS A 48 6.86 -5.00 6.26
CA HIS A 48 7.93 -5.41 7.19
C HIS A 48 9.17 -4.53 7.10
N ASP A 49 9.41 -3.92 5.95
CA ASP A 49 10.60 -3.12 5.68
C ASP A 49 10.31 -2.03 4.64
N GLU A 50 11.36 -1.34 4.22
CA GLU A 50 11.28 -0.23 3.26
C GLU A 50 11.20 -0.68 1.79
N SER A 51 11.03 -1.99 1.52
CA SER A 51 10.96 -2.49 0.15
C SER A 51 9.69 -2.07 -0.59
N GLY A 52 8.63 -1.66 0.13
CA GLY A 52 7.32 -1.37 -0.44
C GLY A 52 6.45 -2.61 -0.66
N ILE A 53 6.88 -3.81 -0.24
CA ILE A 53 6.06 -5.02 -0.27
C ILE A 53 4.95 -4.90 0.78
N ILE A 54 3.72 -4.97 0.32
CA ILE A 54 2.52 -5.03 1.13
C ILE A 54 2.19 -6.51 1.36
N HIS A 55 2.09 -6.89 2.62
CA HIS A 55 1.57 -8.18 3.06
C HIS A 55 0.08 -8.07 3.32
N ILE A 56 -0.70 -9.02 2.80
CA ILE A 56 -2.14 -9.10 3.00
C ILE A 56 -2.48 -10.47 3.60
N GLU A 57 -2.81 -10.50 4.88
CA GLU A 57 -3.22 -11.69 5.63
C GLU A 57 -4.75 -11.67 5.84
N ALA A 58 -5.49 -12.14 4.84
CA ALA A 58 -6.94 -12.21 4.87
C ALA A 58 -7.42 -13.35 5.79
N PRO A 59 -8.09 -13.05 6.92
CA PRO A 59 -8.57 -14.09 7.83
C PRO A 59 -9.72 -14.90 7.22
N VAL A 60 -10.36 -14.38 6.18
CA VAL A 60 -11.43 -15.02 5.42
C VAL A 60 -11.19 -14.80 3.92
N ALA A 61 -11.17 -15.88 3.14
CA ALA A 61 -11.05 -15.78 1.69
C ALA A 61 -12.16 -14.93 1.06
N GLY A 62 -11.77 -14.17 0.01
CA GLY A 62 -12.68 -13.31 -0.74
C GLY A 62 -12.97 -11.96 -0.07
N GLU A 63 -12.36 -11.66 1.09
CA GLU A 63 -12.32 -10.29 1.58
C GLU A 63 -11.55 -9.39 0.61
N THR A 64 -12.06 -8.18 0.41
CA THR A 64 -11.46 -7.22 -0.50
C THR A 64 -10.58 -6.26 0.26
N TYR A 65 -9.32 -6.18 -0.15
CA TYR A 65 -8.34 -5.25 0.39
C TYR A 65 -8.04 -4.14 -0.59
N THR A 66 -7.90 -2.90 -0.11
CA THR A 66 -7.65 -1.73 -0.96
C THR A 66 -6.41 -0.96 -0.53
N LEU A 67 -5.82 -0.24 -1.48
CA LEU A 67 -4.74 0.71 -1.19
C LEU A 67 -5.17 1.73 -0.12
N GLY A 68 -6.44 2.14 -0.11
CA GLY A 68 -6.97 3.05 0.91
C GLY A 68 -6.88 2.51 2.34
N GLN A 69 -7.03 1.20 2.54
CA GLN A 69 -6.88 0.60 3.86
C GLN A 69 -5.41 0.64 4.33
N LEU A 70 -4.46 0.32 3.46
CA LEU A 70 -3.03 0.45 3.78
C LEU A 70 -2.66 1.90 4.12
N LEU A 71 -3.13 2.86 3.33
CA LEU A 71 -2.89 4.28 3.59
C LEU A 71 -3.50 4.73 4.92
N THR A 72 -4.61 4.10 5.34
CA THR A 72 -5.20 4.32 6.67
C THR A 72 -4.30 3.78 7.77
N GLU A 73 -3.77 2.55 7.63
CA GLU A 73 -2.84 1.94 8.60
C GLU A 73 -1.55 2.75 8.73
N TRP A 74 -1.07 3.33 7.63
CA TRP A 74 0.12 4.17 7.65
C TRP A 74 -0.13 5.50 8.38
N GLY A 75 -1.37 5.99 8.43
CA GLY A 75 -1.69 7.31 8.96
C GLY A 75 -1.11 8.46 8.12
N VAL A 76 -0.42 8.15 7.03
CA VAL A 76 0.08 9.10 6.04
C VAL A 76 -1.01 9.31 4.99
N LEU A 77 -1.23 10.58 4.66
CA LEU A 77 -2.22 11.09 3.72
C LEU A 77 -3.62 11.41 4.28
N ASP A 78 -3.75 11.50 5.60
CA ASP A 78 -4.99 11.90 6.29
C ASP A 78 -5.36 13.39 6.12
N GLY A 79 -4.50 14.20 5.51
CA GLY A 79 -4.72 15.62 5.22
C GLY A 79 -4.29 16.57 6.34
N ALA A 80 -3.59 16.09 7.39
CA ALA A 80 -3.11 16.92 8.50
C ALA A 80 -1.91 17.81 8.12
N ASP A 81 -1.16 17.45 7.07
CA ASP A 81 -0.13 18.30 6.46
C ASP A 81 -0.57 18.68 5.05
N LYS A 82 -0.52 19.96 4.69
CA LYS A 82 -0.92 20.42 3.34
C LYS A 82 0.22 20.34 2.33
N THR A 83 1.41 19.95 2.75
CA THR A 83 2.58 19.80 1.88
C THR A 83 2.43 18.54 1.02
N PRO A 84 2.39 18.62 -0.32
CA PRO A 84 2.32 17.43 -1.15
C PRO A 84 3.52 16.51 -0.92
N GLY A 85 3.28 15.21 -0.78
CA GLY A 85 4.36 14.23 -0.66
C GLY A 85 4.97 14.06 0.73
N SER A 86 4.50 14.82 1.74
CA SER A 86 4.83 14.52 3.13
C SER A 86 3.89 13.46 3.70
N ALA A 87 4.33 12.85 4.80
CA ALA A 87 3.42 12.22 5.74
C ALA A 87 2.25 13.19 6.00
N HIS A 88 1.01 12.71 5.81
CA HIS A 88 -0.25 13.48 6.00
C HIS A 88 -0.75 14.37 4.82
N SER A 89 -0.17 14.35 3.62
CA SER A 89 -0.70 15.11 2.46
C SER A 89 -2.07 14.62 1.94
N PRO A 90 -3.03 15.47 1.51
CA PRO A 90 -4.34 14.98 1.09
C PRO A 90 -4.26 13.99 -0.09
N ILE A 91 -4.87 12.81 0.05
CA ILE A 91 -4.86 11.76 -0.97
C ILE A 91 -5.65 12.11 -2.25
N ALA A 92 -6.52 13.12 -2.22
CA ALA A 92 -7.42 13.48 -3.33
C ALA A 92 -6.69 13.91 -4.63
N GLU A 93 -5.43 14.32 -4.55
CA GLU A 93 -4.62 14.75 -5.70
C GLU A 93 -3.65 13.67 -6.21
N TRP A 94 -3.68 12.49 -5.60
CA TRP A 94 -2.81 11.40 -5.99
C TRP A 94 -3.46 10.53 -7.06
N SER A 95 -2.63 10.08 -8.00
CA SER A 95 -3.01 9.16 -9.05
C SER A 95 -2.42 7.78 -8.79
N ALA A 96 -3.17 6.74 -9.12
CA ALA A 96 -2.70 5.36 -9.05
C ALA A 96 -2.50 4.76 -10.44
N VAL A 97 -1.49 3.91 -10.56
CA VAL A 97 -1.21 3.06 -11.70
C VAL A 97 -1.04 1.64 -11.16
N VAL A 98 -1.62 0.66 -11.84
CA VAL A 98 -1.50 -0.76 -11.48
C VAL A 98 -0.99 -1.50 -12.71
N ASN A 99 0.15 -2.19 -12.56
CA ASN A 99 0.81 -2.95 -13.62
C ASN A 99 1.01 -2.10 -14.90
N GLY A 100 1.43 -0.85 -14.73
CA GLY A 100 1.63 0.11 -15.83
C GLY A 100 0.36 0.76 -16.39
N LYS A 101 -0.83 0.37 -15.91
CA LYS A 101 -2.11 0.94 -16.34
C LYS A 101 -2.64 1.96 -15.33
N ARG A 102 -2.80 3.21 -15.76
CA ARG A 102 -3.44 4.26 -14.96
C ARG A 102 -4.86 3.86 -14.56
N GLN A 103 -5.20 4.12 -13.31
CA GLN A 103 -6.53 3.88 -12.76
C GLN A 103 -7.37 5.16 -12.89
N ASP A 104 -8.63 5.00 -13.32
CA ASP A 104 -9.59 6.11 -13.44
C ASP A 104 -10.31 6.39 -12.11
N SER A 105 -10.32 5.40 -11.20
CA SER A 105 -10.87 5.54 -9.86
C SER A 105 -9.90 6.26 -8.92
N PRO A 106 -10.39 6.87 -7.82
CA PRO A 106 -9.53 7.37 -6.75
C PRO A 106 -8.53 6.31 -6.28
N ALA A 107 -7.32 6.73 -5.92
CA ALA A 107 -6.25 5.82 -5.50
C ALA A 107 -6.67 4.89 -4.34
N GLN A 108 -7.48 5.38 -3.41
CA GLN A 108 -7.96 4.63 -2.25
C GLN A 108 -8.86 3.45 -2.62
N ALA A 109 -9.52 3.53 -3.79
CA ALA A 109 -10.44 2.52 -4.28
C ALA A 109 -9.72 1.41 -5.07
N VAL A 110 -8.40 1.51 -5.26
CA VAL A 110 -7.61 0.44 -5.91
C VAL A 110 -7.67 -0.81 -5.05
N VAL A 111 -8.26 -1.87 -5.60
CA VAL A 111 -8.29 -3.21 -4.99
C VAL A 111 -6.94 -3.87 -5.21
N LEU A 112 -6.33 -4.35 -4.13
CA LEU A 112 -5.06 -5.07 -4.14
C LEU A 112 -5.29 -6.51 -4.61
N LYS A 113 -4.40 -7.00 -5.48
CA LYS A 113 -4.36 -8.40 -5.91
C LYS A 113 -2.95 -8.96 -5.78
N ALA A 114 -2.87 -10.29 -5.78
CA ALA A 114 -1.62 -11.01 -5.75
C ALA A 114 -0.67 -10.51 -6.85
N HIS A 115 0.52 -10.08 -6.43
CA HIS A 115 1.63 -9.61 -7.24
C HIS A 115 1.32 -8.39 -8.11
N ASP A 116 0.33 -7.58 -7.74
CA ASP A 116 0.16 -6.26 -8.36
C ASP A 116 1.37 -5.36 -8.07
N GLU A 117 1.85 -4.69 -9.12
CA GLU A 117 2.78 -3.57 -9.04
C GLU A 117 1.98 -2.26 -9.04
N ILE A 118 2.06 -1.51 -7.95
CA ILE A 118 1.24 -0.31 -7.73
C ILE A 118 2.16 0.90 -7.63
N VAL A 119 1.86 1.91 -8.44
CA VAL A 119 2.54 3.20 -8.38
C VAL A 119 1.54 4.26 -7.96
N LEU A 120 1.82 4.91 -6.84
CA LEU A 120 1.07 6.04 -6.32
C LEU A 120 1.90 7.31 -6.54
N TYR A 121 1.37 8.31 -7.25
CA TYR A 121 2.14 9.54 -7.49
C TYR A 121 1.32 10.82 -7.38
N HIS A 122 1.98 11.88 -6.93
CA HIS A 122 1.48 13.25 -6.93
C HIS A 122 2.27 14.10 -7.94
N GLY A 123 1.57 14.98 -8.64
CA GLY A 123 2.15 15.84 -9.66
C GLY A 123 2.60 15.05 -10.89
N THR A 124 3.87 15.21 -11.28
CA THR A 124 4.41 14.53 -12.48
C THR A 124 4.57 13.03 -12.24
N ALA A 125 4.04 12.21 -13.16
CA ALA A 125 4.21 10.76 -13.12
C ALA A 125 5.69 10.36 -13.34
N PRO A 126 6.15 9.24 -12.77
CA PRO A 126 7.48 8.72 -13.08
C PRO A 126 7.60 8.31 -14.55
N SER A 127 8.82 8.42 -15.08
CA SER A 127 9.15 8.03 -16.45
C SER A 127 10.46 7.24 -16.47
N PRO A 128 10.46 5.96 -16.89
CA PRO A 128 9.29 5.18 -17.31
C PRO A 128 8.33 4.89 -16.15
N LEU A 129 7.07 4.56 -16.47
CA LEU A 129 6.13 4.02 -15.49
C LEU A 129 6.52 2.58 -15.13
N PRO A 130 6.70 2.25 -13.84
CA PRO A 130 6.83 0.86 -13.41
C PRO A 130 5.62 0.03 -13.86
N THR A 131 5.90 -1.19 -14.31
CA THR A 131 4.89 -2.12 -14.80
C THR A 131 4.95 -3.49 -14.14
N THR A 132 6.08 -3.82 -13.49
CA THR A 132 6.31 -5.09 -12.80
C THR A 132 7.23 -4.86 -11.62
N TYR A 133 7.03 -5.62 -10.54
CA TYR A 133 8.01 -5.79 -9.49
C TYR A 133 8.49 -7.24 -9.42
N LYS A 134 9.77 -7.43 -9.14
CA LYS A 134 10.35 -8.77 -8.96
C LYS A 134 10.31 -9.13 -7.48
N PHE A 135 9.25 -9.82 -7.10
CA PHE A 135 9.08 -10.32 -5.74
C PHE A 135 10.17 -11.36 -5.37
N PRO A 136 10.63 -11.38 -4.11
CA PRO A 136 11.46 -12.45 -3.57
C PRO A 136 10.76 -13.81 -3.67
N GLU A 137 11.53 -14.90 -3.63
CA GLU A 137 10.94 -16.25 -3.62
C GLU A 137 10.07 -16.46 -2.37
N GLY A 138 8.86 -17.00 -2.57
CA GLY A 138 7.89 -17.21 -1.49
C GLY A 138 7.04 -15.99 -1.15
N VAL A 139 7.25 -14.87 -1.84
CA VAL A 139 6.43 -13.65 -1.80
C VAL A 139 5.64 -13.55 -3.09
#